data_AF-A0A4Q3D2T0-F1
#
_entry.id   AF-A0A4Q3D2T0-F1
#
_cell.length_a   1.000
_cell.length_b   1.000
_cell.length_c   1.000
_cell.angle_alpha   90.00
_cell.angle_beta   90.00
_cell.angle_gamma   90.00
#
_symmetry.space_group_name_H-M   'P 1'
#
loop_
_entity.id
_entity.type
_entity.pdbx_description
1 polymer ?
#
loop_
_entity_poly.entity_id
_entity_poly.type
_entity_poly.pdbx_seq_one_letter_code
_entity_poly.pdbx_strand_id
1 'polypeptide(L)' 'LRTPNFGRKSLNEIKEVLASMGLHLGMDVPSWPPENIEELAKKYEDHT' A
#
# COMPACT_ATOMS: atom_id res chain seq x y z
N LEU A 1 -0.18 -14.07 8.01
CA LEU A 1 -1.29 -13.16 8.36
C LEU A 1 -2.59 -13.68 7.74
N ARG A 2 -3.48 -14.30 8.52
CA ARG A 2 -4.85 -14.61 8.08
C ARG A 2 -5.77 -13.54 8.66
N THR A 3 -5.97 -12.47 7.91
CA THR A 3 -6.91 -11.42 8.28
C THR A 3 -8.32 -11.94 8.01
N PRO A 4 -9.16 -12.18 9.04
CA PRO A 4 -10.52 -12.67 8.83
C PRO A 4 -11.30 -11.67 7.97
N ASN A 5 -12.01 -12.17 6.95
CA ASN A 5 -12.75 -11.41 5.93
C ASN A 5 -11.93 -10.75 4.81
N PHE A 6 -10.63 -11.02 4.70
CA PHE A 6 -9.85 -10.61 3.52
C PHE A 6 -10.13 -11.54 2.33
N GLY A 7 -11.20 -11.21 1.59
CA GLY A 7 -11.69 -11.98 0.45
C GLY A 7 -11.36 -11.38 -0.91
N ARG A 8 -11.96 -11.93 -1.97
CA ARG A 8 -11.79 -11.46 -3.36
C ARG A 8 -12.12 -9.97 -3.52
N LYS A 9 -13.12 -9.45 -2.81
CA LYS A 9 -13.52 -8.05 -2.86
C LYS A 9 -12.41 -7.13 -2.36
N SER A 10 -11.90 -7.36 -1.16
CA SER A 10 -10.78 -6.58 -0.60
C SER A 10 -9.52 -6.66 -1.45
N LEU A 11 -9.24 -7.84 -2.04
CA LEU A 11 -8.13 -7.99 -2.99
C LEU A 11 -8.31 -7.14 -4.25
N ASN A 12 -9.52 -7.08 -4.80
CA ASN A 12 -9.83 -6.25 -5.96
C ASN A 12 -9.74 -4.76 -5.63
N GLU A 13 -10.27 -4.34 -4.48
CA GLU A 13 -10.14 -2.95 -4.01
C GLU A 13 -8.67 -2.53 -3.88
N ILE A 14 -7.81 -3.39 -3.30
CA ILE A 14 -6.37 -3.11 -3.22
C ILE A 14 -5.75 -3.03 -4.61
N LYS A 15 -6.11 -3.93 -5.53
CA LYS A 15 -5.61 -3.87 -6.91
C LYS A 15 -6.03 -2.59 -7.62
N GLU A 16 -7.26 -2.13 -7.43
CA GLU A 16 -7.77 -0.90 -8.04
C GLU A 16 -7.06 0.34 -7.50
N VAL A 17 -6.84 0.42 -6.17
CA VAL A 17 -6.07 1.51 -5.55
C VAL A 17 -4.63 1.52 -6.07
N LEU A 18 -3.96 0.37 -6.09
CA LEU A 18 -2.60 0.27 -6.64
C LEU A 18 -2.55 0.69 -8.11
N ALA A 19 -3.50 0.23 -8.93
CA ALA A 19 -3.58 0.60 -10.34
C ALA A 19 -3.75 2.11 -10.55
N SER A 20 -4.51 2.79 -9.67
CA SER A 20 -4.66 4.26 -9.71
C SER A 20 -3.35 5.01 -9.47
N MET A 21 -2.40 4.37 -8.78
CA MET A 21 -1.05 4.87 -8.52
C MET A 21 -0.02 4.37 -9.54
N GLY A 22 -0.45 3.60 -10.56
CA GLY A 22 0.44 2.97 -11.53
C GLY A 22 1.24 1.78 -10.97
N LEU A 23 0.80 1.20 -9.85
CA LEU A 23 1.45 0.09 -9.15
C LEU A 23 0.68 -1.22 -9.35
N HIS A 24 1.37 -2.36 -9.18
CA HIS A 24 0.73 -3.68 -9.20
C HIS A 24 1.30 -4.62 -8.13
N LEU A 25 0.49 -5.60 -7.71
CA LEU A 25 0.96 -6.66 -6.81
C LEU A 25 2.08 -7.46 -7.48
N GLY A 26 3.16 -7.73 -6.73
CA GLY A 26 4.33 -8.45 -7.23
C GLY A 26 5.26 -7.61 -8.13
N MET A 27 5.11 -6.29 -8.15
CA MET A 27 6.05 -5.38 -8.80
C MET A 27 7.36 -5.28 -8.02
N ASP A 28 8.49 -5.32 -8.71
CA ASP A 28 9.77 -4.87 -8.15
C ASP A 28 9.86 -3.35 -8.27
N VAL A 29 9.94 -2.67 -7.12
CA VAL A 29 10.09 -1.21 -7.06
C VAL A 29 11.52 -0.89 -6.63
N PRO A 30 12.36 -0.35 -7.52
CA PRO A 30 13.74 0.03 -7.17
C PRO A 30 13.76 1.11 -6.10
N SER A 31 14.70 1.00 -5.16
CA SER A 31 14.87 1.97 -4.06
C SER A 31 13.60 2.20 -3.23
N TRP A 32 12.74 1.19 -3.15
CA TRP A 32 11.62 1.15 -2.21
C TRP A 32 12.04 0.32 -0.97
N PRO A 33 11.74 0.77 0.26
CA PRO A 33 11.05 2.01 0.60
C PRO A 33 11.93 3.27 0.41
N PRO A 34 11.32 4.46 0.21
CA PRO A 34 12.05 5.73 0.18
C PRO A 34 12.78 5.99 1.51
N GLU A 35 13.93 6.67 1.46
CA GLU A 35 14.73 6.98 2.65
C GLU A 35 13.95 7.77 3.72
N ASN A 36 12.96 8.56 3.31
CA ASN A 36 12.13 9.38 4.18
C ASN A 36 10.79 8.72 4.60
N ILE A 37 10.68 7.38 4.51
CA ILE A 37 9.41 6.70 4.81
C ILE A 37 8.92 6.91 6.25
N GLU A 38 9.85 7.01 7.22
CA GLU A 38 9.52 7.25 8.64
C GLU A 38 8.91 8.65 8.85
N GLU A 39 9.47 9.68 8.20
CA GLU A 39 8.95 11.04 8.26
C GLU A 39 7.58 11.15 7.58
N LEU A 40 7.40 10.48 6.44
CA LEU A 40 6.12 10.43 5.73
C LEU A 40 5.05 9.74 6.59
N ALA A 41 5.37 8.58 7.20
CA ALA A 41 4.45 7.86 8.06
C ALA A 41 3.97 8.74 9.24
N LYS A 42 4.92 9.39 9.94
CA LYS A 42 4.60 10.31 11.04
C LYS A 42 3.68 11.44 10.60
N LYS A 43 3.94 12.05 9.44
CA LYS A 43 3.08 13.13 8.91
C LYS A 43 1.64 12.68 8.66
N TYR A 44 1.42 11.43 8.23
CA TYR A 44 0.08 10.92 7.98
C TYR A 44 -0.63 10.45 9.25
N GLU A 45 0.09 9.92 10.25
CA GLU A 45 -0.48 9.60 11.57
C GLU A 45 -0.96 10.86 12.30
N ASP A 46 -0.24 11.98 12.18
CA ASP A 46 -0.64 13.26 12.78
C ASP A 46 -1.88 13.91 12.10
N HIS A 47 -2.33 13.37 10.95
CA HIS A 47 -3.43 13.90 10.14
C HIS A 47 -4.70 13.02 10.12
N THR A 48 -4.74 11.94 10.90
CA THR A 48 -5.90 11.05 11.08
C THR A 48 -6.34 10.97 12.53
#